data_AF-L0FTU7-F1
#
_entry.id   AF-L0FTU7-F1
#
_cell.length_a   1.000
_cell.length_b   1.000
_cell.length_c   1.000
_cell.angle_alpha   90.00
_cell.angle_beta   90.00
_cell.angle_gamma   90.00
#
_symmetry.space_group_name_H-M   'P 1'
#
loop_
_entity.id
_entity.type
_entity.pdbx_description
1 polymer ?
#
loop_
_entity_poly.entity_id
_entity_poly.type
_entity_poly.pdbx_seq_one_letter_code
_entity_poly.pdbx_strand_id
1 'polypeptide(L)'
;MGRPKKPDNQKRNIKFTFRMTEEEVRVLGSLCEVASMPAADVVRACVFKNRLPKGKVAKLDRQTYVELKRIGNNINQIAKQLNSKFEVPSGRMKAIDALSEKLNQIIILLLHDR
;
A
#
# COMPACT_ATOMS: atom_id res chain seq x y z
N MET A 1 -11.22 -18.89 -28.79
CA MET A 1 -11.35 -20.14 -28.00
C MET A 1 -11.71 -19.79 -26.56
N GLY A 2 -12.92 -20.13 -26.10
CA GLY A 2 -13.36 -19.87 -24.72
C GLY A 2 -12.73 -20.83 -23.71
N ARG A 3 -12.64 -20.42 -22.44
CA ARG A 3 -12.08 -21.26 -21.37
C ARG A 3 -12.84 -22.60 -21.28
N PRO A 4 -12.15 -23.76 -21.27
CA PRO A 4 -12.79 -25.06 -21.12
C PRO A 4 -13.65 -25.12 -19.85
N LYS A 5 -14.83 -25.76 -19.96
CA LYS A 5 -15.75 -25.94 -18.84
C LYS A 5 -15.06 -26.80 -17.76
N LYS A 6 -15.12 -26.37 -16.50
CA LYS A 6 -14.56 -27.17 -15.40
C LYS A 6 -15.33 -28.49 -15.26
N PRO A 7 -14.64 -29.61 -14.99
CA PRO A 7 -15.29 -30.89 -14.71
C PRO A 7 -16.16 -30.79 -13.46
N ASP A 8 -17.22 -31.60 -13.39
CA ASP A 8 -18.23 -31.51 -12.33
C ASP A 8 -17.66 -31.69 -10.92
N ASN A 9 -16.63 -32.52 -10.76
CA ASN A 9 -15.91 -32.73 -9.50
C ASN A 9 -15.13 -31.50 -9.00
N GLN A 10 -14.94 -30.48 -9.82
CA GLN A 10 -14.27 -29.22 -9.44
C GLN A 10 -15.26 -28.05 -9.28
N LYS A 11 -16.56 -28.28 -9.50
CA LYS A 11 -17.59 -27.27 -9.31
C LYS A 11 -17.96 -27.18 -7.83
N ARG A 12 -17.99 -25.96 -7.30
CA ARG A 12 -18.32 -25.67 -5.90
C ARG A 12 -19.85 -25.51 -5.75
N ASN A 13 -20.58 -26.61 -5.88
CA ASN A 13 -22.06 -26.60 -5.91
C ASN A 13 -22.71 -26.94 -4.56
N ILE A 14 -21.93 -27.34 -3.55
CA ILE A 14 -22.44 -27.70 -2.21
C ILE A 14 -22.49 -26.44 -1.34
N LYS A 15 -23.66 -26.15 -0.76
CA LYS A 15 -23.84 -25.06 0.22
C LYS A 15 -23.65 -25.59 1.64
N PHE A 16 -22.79 -24.94 2.42
CA PHE A 16 -22.57 -25.21 3.83
C PHE A 16 -22.87 -23.93 4.64
N THR A 17 -23.70 -24.03 5.67
CA THR A 17 -24.16 -22.87 6.47
C THR A 17 -23.96 -23.17 7.94
N PHE A 18 -23.44 -22.21 8.70
CA PHE A 18 -23.24 -22.33 10.15
C PHE A 18 -23.56 -20.99 10.81
N ARG A 19 -23.86 -21.02 12.11
CA ARG A 19 -24.12 -19.81 12.91
C ARG A 19 -22.80 -19.29 13.46
N MET A 20 -22.71 -17.97 13.60
CA MET A 20 -21.55 -17.25 14.12
C MET A 20 -22.01 -16.29 15.20
N THR A 21 -21.13 -16.05 16.17
CA THR A 21 -21.23 -14.93 17.11
C THR A 21 -20.86 -13.62 16.40
N GLU A 22 -21.23 -12.49 16.99
CA GLU A 22 -20.85 -11.17 16.47
C GLU A 22 -19.33 -11.00 16.39
N GLU A 23 -18.60 -11.53 17.38
CA GLU A 23 -17.14 -11.43 17.43
C GLU A 23 -16.49 -12.23 16.28
N GLU A 24 -16.97 -13.43 16.00
CA GLU A 24 -16.47 -14.23 14.88
C GLU A 24 -16.72 -13.54 13.53
N VAL A 25 -17.85 -12.84 13.38
CA VAL A 25 -18.14 -12.06 12.17
C VAL A 25 -17.17 -10.88 12.04
N ARG A 26 -16.88 -10.17 13.14
CA ARG A 26 -15.88 -9.09 13.15
C ARG A 26 -14.50 -9.59 12.74
N VAL A 27 -14.04 -10.70 13.34
CA VAL A 27 -12.74 -11.31 13.02
C VAL A 27 -12.67 -11.72 11.55
N LEU A 28 -13.72 -12.35 11.01
CA LEU A 28 -13.78 -12.73 9.61
C LEU A 28 -13.74 -11.51 8.69
N GLY A 29 -14.44 -10.43 9.04
CA GLY A 29 -14.41 -9.15 8.33
C GLY A 29 -13.01 -8.57 8.23
N SER A 30 -12.31 -8.44 9.36
CA SER A 30 -10.92 -7.97 9.41
C SER A 30 -9.98 -8.79 8.54
N LEU A 31 -10.14 -10.12 8.54
CA LEU A 31 -9.36 -11.01 7.68
C LEU A 31 -9.64 -10.79 6.19
N CYS A 32 -10.90 -10.53 5.82
CA CYS A 32 -11.27 -10.22 4.44
C CYS A 32 -10.63 -8.92 3.96
N GLU A 33 -10.63 -7.88 4.80
CA GLU A 33 -10.01 -6.59 4.50
C GLU A 33 -8.49 -6.72 4.30
N VAL A 34 -7.81 -7.35 5.26
CA VAL A 34 -6.36 -7.56 5.22
C VAL A 34 -5.97 -8.37 3.98
N ALA A 35 -6.73 -9.42 3.67
CA ALA A 35 -6.46 -10.30 2.54
C ALA A 35 -6.90 -9.72 1.18
N SER A 36 -7.78 -8.72 1.17
CA SER A 36 -8.56 -8.32 -0.02
C SER A 36 -9.23 -9.52 -0.70
N MET A 37 -9.83 -10.41 0.09
CA MET A 37 -10.46 -11.66 -0.38
C MET A 37 -11.90 -11.76 0.13
N PRO A 38 -12.82 -12.37 -0.65
CA PRO A 38 -14.15 -12.70 -0.14
C PRO A 38 -14.09 -13.67 1.03
N ALA A 39 -15.04 -13.56 1.97
CA ALA A 39 -15.13 -14.41 3.16
C ALA A 39 -15.04 -15.91 2.86
N ALA A 40 -15.72 -16.38 1.81
CA ALA A 40 -15.70 -17.78 1.42
C ALA A 40 -14.29 -18.25 1.00
N ASP A 41 -13.47 -17.39 0.40
CA ASP A 41 -12.11 -17.74 0.01
C ASP A 41 -11.13 -17.62 1.19
N VAL A 42 -11.36 -16.70 2.13
CA VAL A 42 -10.65 -16.63 3.42
C VAL A 42 -10.85 -17.91 4.21
N VAL A 43 -12.10 -18.33 4.42
CA VAL A 43 -12.43 -19.57 5.14
C VAL A 43 -11.78 -20.77 4.47
N ARG A 44 -11.83 -20.87 3.13
CA ARG A 44 -11.18 -21.97 2.40
C ARG A 44 -9.66 -21.96 2.55
N ALA A 45 -9.04 -20.77 2.55
CA ALA A 45 -7.60 -20.65 2.73
C ALA A 45 -7.16 -21.14 4.11
N CYS A 46 -7.92 -20.76 5.15
CA CYS A 46 -7.66 -21.20 6.51
C CYS A 46 -7.92 -22.71 6.68
N VAL A 47 -9.09 -23.21 6.26
CA VAL A 47 -9.54 -24.58 6.53
C VAL A 47 -8.86 -25.63 5.64
N PHE A 48 -8.75 -25.39 4.32
CA PHE A 48 -8.29 -26.42 3.37
C PHE A 48 -6.87 -26.21 2.87
N LYS A 49 -6.29 -25.02 3.05
CA LYS A 49 -4.94 -24.71 2.58
C LYS A 49 -3.96 -24.42 3.71
N ASN A 50 -4.42 -24.55 4.97
CA ASN A 50 -3.66 -24.36 6.21
C ASN A 50 -2.76 -23.10 6.17
N ARG A 51 -3.26 -22.04 5.54
CA ARG A 51 -2.52 -20.79 5.33
C ARG A 51 -3.41 -19.62 5.71
N LEU A 52 -2.92 -18.80 6.64
CA LEU A 52 -3.54 -17.51 6.90
C LEU A 52 -3.37 -16.64 5.66
N PRO A 53 -4.43 -15.96 5.20
CA PRO A 53 -4.29 -14.97 4.14
C PRO A 53 -3.24 -13.94 4.56
N LYS A 54 -2.14 -13.89 3.81
CA LYS A 54 -1.12 -12.87 4.04
C LYS A 54 -1.71 -11.55 3.58
N GLY A 55 -1.68 -10.54 4.44
CA GLY A 55 -2.11 -9.21 4.05
C GLY A 55 -1.36 -8.73 2.81
N LYS A 56 -2.02 -7.98 1.93
CA LYS A 56 -1.28 -7.24 0.90
C LYS A 56 -0.24 -6.38 1.62
N VAL A 57 1.03 -6.67 1.33
CA VAL A 57 2.17 -6.05 1.99
C VAL A 57 2.20 -4.55 1.66
N ALA A 58 2.29 -3.77 2.73
CA ALA A 58 2.47 -2.31 2.85
C ALA A 58 1.39 -1.41 2.23
N LYS A 59 0.80 -0.54 3.09
CA LYS A 59 -0.04 0.61 2.70
C LYS A 59 0.67 1.59 1.75
N LEU A 60 2.00 1.51 1.67
CA LEU A 60 2.87 2.31 0.81
C LEU A 60 3.48 1.37 -0.21
N ASP A 61 3.30 1.67 -1.48
CA ASP A 61 3.90 0.86 -2.53
C ASP A 61 5.44 1.03 -2.54
N ARG A 62 6.12 0.14 -3.26
CA ARG A 62 7.58 0.24 -3.43
C ARG A 62 8.00 1.58 -4.06
N GLN A 63 7.18 2.16 -4.93
CA GLN A 63 7.45 3.46 -5.53
C GLN A 63 7.56 4.55 -4.47
N THR A 64 6.70 4.50 -3.45
CA THR A 64 6.67 5.48 -2.37
C THR A 64 7.96 5.46 -1.56
N TYR A 65 8.49 4.27 -1.26
CA TYR A 65 9.79 4.13 -0.61
C TYR A 65 10.95 4.65 -1.48
N VAL A 66 10.86 4.48 -2.80
CA VAL A 66 11.85 5.00 -3.75
C VAL A 66 11.82 6.53 -3.79
N GLU A 67 10.64 7.15 -3.82
CA GLU A 67 10.51 8.61 -3.79
C GLU A 67 10.99 9.20 -2.47
N LEU A 68 10.66 8.58 -1.33
CA LEU A 68 11.18 9.00 -0.02
C LEU A 68 12.71 8.92 0.05
N LYS A 69 13.31 7.87 -0.53
CA LYS A 69 14.78 7.74 -0.61
C LYS A 69 15.40 8.85 -1.45
N ARG A 70 14.77 9.25 -2.56
CA ARG A 70 15.24 10.35 -3.41
C ARG A 70 15.17 11.69 -2.67
N ILE A 71 14.08 11.95 -1.95
CA ILE A 71 13.93 13.14 -1.10
C ILE A 71 15.04 13.18 -0.04
N GLY A 72 15.26 12.07 0.68
CA GLY A 72 16.33 11.97 1.68
C GLY A 72 17.73 12.21 1.11
N ASN A 73 18.01 11.68 -0.09
CA ASN A 73 19.28 11.94 -0.79
C ASN A 73 19.48 13.43 -1.12
N ASN A 74 18.44 14.10 -1.61
CA ASN A 74 18.50 15.52 -1.94
C ASN A 74 18.76 16.38 -0.68
N ILE A 75 18.07 16.10 0.42
CA ILE A 75 18.29 16.77 1.70
C ILE A 75 19.75 16.57 2.16
N ASN A 76 20.28 15.35 2.04
CA ASN A 76 21.64 15.05 2.46
C ASN A 76 22.69 15.76 1.58
N GLN A 77 22.40 15.98 0.29
CA GLN A 77 23.25 16.77 -0.60
C GLN A 77 23.24 18.26 -0.24
N ILE A 78 22.08 18.83 0.06
CA ILE A 78 21.94 20.23 0.51
C ILE A 78 22.70 20.42 1.83
N ALA A 79 22.50 19.51 2.80
CA ALA A 79 23.20 19.55 4.08
C ALA A 79 24.73 19.48 3.91
N LYS A 80 25.22 18.59 3.04
CA LYS A 80 26.67 18.52 2.72
C LYS A 80 27.19 19.81 2.10
N GLN A 81 26.44 20.43 1.18
CA GLN A 81 26.83 21.69 0.56
C GLN A 81 26.89 22.83 1.59
N LEU A 82 25.88 22.97 2.44
CA LEU A 82 25.86 23.97 3.51
C LEU A 82 27.01 23.76 4.51
N ASN A 83 27.27 22.50 4.90
CA ASN A 83 28.34 22.18 5.84
C ASN A 83 29.75 22.33 5.23
N SER A 84 29.87 22.32 3.90
CA SER A 84 31.16 22.42 3.20
C SER A 84 31.76 23.83 3.10
N LYS A 85 31.15 24.85 3.74
CA LYS A 85 31.62 26.26 3.75
C LYS A 85 31.83 26.88 2.36
N PHE A 86 31.23 26.33 1.31
CA PHE A 86 31.13 27.04 0.04
C PHE A 86 30.05 28.11 0.16
N GLU A 87 30.40 29.36 -0.16
CA GLU A 87 29.40 30.41 -0.34
C GLU A 87 28.45 29.98 -1.45
N VAL A 88 27.24 29.56 -1.08
CA VAL A 88 26.19 29.27 -2.04
C VAL A 88 25.75 30.61 -2.63
N PRO A 89 25.92 30.84 -3.95
CA PRO A 89 25.53 32.11 -4.56
C PRO A 89 24.04 32.35 -4.30
N SER A 90 23.68 33.56 -3.88
CA SER A 90 22.35 33.92 -3.37
C SER A 90 21.20 33.57 -4.34
N GLY A 91 21.48 33.51 -5.65
CA GLY A 91 20.53 33.08 -6.68
C GLY A 91 20.14 31.60 -6.63
N ARG A 92 21.02 30.70 -6.13
CA ARG A 92 20.69 29.28 -5.95
C ARG A 92 19.83 29.04 -4.71
N MET A 93 20.01 29.85 -3.66
CA MET A 93 19.18 29.78 -2.47
C MET A 93 17.70 30.06 -2.79
N LYS A 94 17.43 31.13 -3.58
CA LYS A 94 16.08 31.47 -4.05
C LYS A 94 15.42 30.36 -4.88
N ALA A 95 16.20 29.65 -5.69
CA ALA A 95 15.69 28.54 -6.49
C ALA A 95 15.32 27.32 -5.62
N ILE A 96 16.06 27.08 -4.53
CA ILE A 96 15.76 26.04 -3.55
C ILE A 96 14.49 26.37 -2.77
N ASP A 97 14.33 27.62 -2.34
CA ASP A 97 13.12 28.08 -1.63
C ASP A 97 11.87 27.94 -2.50
N ALA A 98 11.95 28.35 -3.77
CA ALA A 98 10.85 28.21 -4.73
C ALA A 98 10.50 26.73 -5.03
N LEU A 99 11.50 25.83 -5.02
CA LEU A 99 11.28 24.40 -5.18
C LEU A 99 10.58 23.81 -3.95
N SER A 100 10.99 24.22 -2.75
CA SER A 100 10.38 23.81 -1.48
C SER A 100 8.91 24.22 -1.40
N GLU A 101 8.59 25.46 -1.78
CA GLU A 101 7.21 25.96 -1.86
C GLU A 101 6.34 25.13 -2.82
N LYS A 102 6.84 24.84 -4.03
CA LYS A 102 6.11 24.03 -5.01
C LYS A 102 5.87 22.60 -4.54
N LEU A 103 6.84 21.98 -3.86
CA LEU A 103 6.68 20.64 -3.30
C LEU A 103 5.62 20.63 -2.18
N ASN A 104 5.62 21.64 -1.31
CA ASN A 104 4.59 21.78 -0.28
C ASN A 104 3.19 21.95 -0.88
N GLN A 105 3.04 22.72 -1.97
CA GLN A 105 1.76 22.84 -2.68
C GLN A 105 1.26 21.51 -3.25
N ILE A 106 2.16 20.71 -3.84
CA ILE A 106 1.82 19.38 -4.37
C ILE A 106 1.41 18.43 -3.25
N ILE A 107 2.10 18.47 -2.10
CA ILE A 107 1.75 17.65 -0.92
C ILE A 107 0.37 18.04 -0.40
N ILE A 108 0.06 19.34 -0.29
CA ILE A 108 -1.26 19.82 0.16
C ILE A 108 -2.36 19.34 -0.79
N LEU A 109 -2.15 19.46 -2.10
CA LEU A 109 -3.10 18.98 -3.11
C LEU A 109 -3.33 17.48 -2.99
N LEU A 110 -2.26 16.66 -2.92
CA LEU A 110 -2.37 15.21 -2.81
C LEU A 110 -3.01 14.73 -1.48
N LEU A 111 -2.91 15.52 -0.41
CA LEU A 111 -3.53 15.21 0.88
C LEU A 111 -5.01 15.62 0.97
N HIS A 112 -5.46 16.55 0.11
CA HIS A 112 -6.83 17.08 0.12
C HIS A 112 -7.62 16.75 -1.15
N ASP A 113 -7.05 15.99 -2.08
CA ASP A 113 -7.73 15.41 -3.24
C ASP A 113 -8.68 14.31 -2.73
N ARG A 114 -9.95 14.67 -2.53
CA ARG A 114 -11.07 13.77 -2.21
C ARG A 114 -11.97 13.64 -3.43
#